data_AF-A0A8R1DW29-F1
#
_entry.id   AF-A0A8R1DW29-F1
#
_cell.length_a   1.000
_cell.length_b   1.000
_cell.length_c   1.000
_cell.angle_alpha   90.00
_cell.angle_beta   90.00
_cell.angle_gamma   90.00
#
_symmetry.space_group_name_H-M   'P 1'
#
loop_
_entity.id
_entity.type
_entity.pdbx_description
1 polymer ?
#
loop_
_entity_poly.entity_id
_entity_poly.type
_entity_poly.pdbx_seq_one_letter_code
_entity_poly.pdbx_strand_id
1 'polypeptide(L)'
;MILFFLIHSLFVYFQHDGRLQQARGVKENYVFGSFLAEMVGLGLGIFAVFLLFVALSRNSALLVIPHLVMQVIAILCFILLLVSGTIALCTDSAVFYRLINAAPFMEHPNNNTVALDTGTMVRIYSLMIVYAISLALEFWFVVVIYNCNRYLDERSDYMKYCLAFSTPMKTLSAR
;
A
#
# COMPACT_ATOMS: atom_id res chain seq x y z
N MET A 1 5.22 2.77 5.91
CA MET A 1 4.26 1.80 5.34
C MET A 1 4.97 0.50 4.99
N ILE A 2 5.77 0.48 3.92
CA ILE A 2 6.60 -0.66 3.45
C ILE A 2 7.42 -1.33 4.56
N LEU A 3 8.10 -0.54 5.41
CA LEU A 3 8.95 -1.06 6.48
C LEU A 3 8.14 -1.73 7.62
N PHE A 4 6.97 -1.18 7.95
CA PHE A 4 6.07 -1.76 8.96
C PHE A 4 5.43 -3.06 8.47
N PHE A 5 5.06 -3.11 7.19
CA PHE A 5 4.51 -4.30 6.54
C PHE A 5 5.54 -5.44 6.49
N LEU A 6 6.78 -5.12 6.08
CA LEU A 6 7.90 -6.06 6.06
C LEU A 6 8.23 -6.61 7.44
N ILE A 7 8.27 -5.75 8.48
CA ILE A 7 8.48 -6.21 9.86
C ILE A 7 7.36 -7.15 10.29
N HIS A 8 6.11 -6.83 9.96
CA HIS A 8 4.97 -7.68 10.32
C HIS A 8 5.04 -9.04 9.61
N SER A 9 5.36 -9.07 8.32
CA SER A 9 5.49 -10.30 7.55
C SER A 9 6.65 -11.17 7.99
N LEU A 10 7.81 -10.57 8.28
CA LEU A 10 8.93 -11.26 8.92
C LEU A 10 8.50 -11.86 10.26
N PHE A 11 7.69 -11.15 11.04
CA PHE A 11 7.17 -11.66 12.32
C PHE A 11 6.19 -12.83 12.14
N VAL A 12 5.29 -12.78 11.15
CA VAL A 12 4.43 -13.93 10.76
C VAL A 12 5.28 -15.12 10.33
N TYR A 13 6.29 -14.89 9.48
CA TYR A 13 7.16 -15.92 8.95
C TYR A 13 8.01 -16.58 10.05
N PHE A 14 8.60 -15.79 10.96
CA PHE A 14 9.39 -16.32 12.07
C PHE A 14 8.56 -17.05 13.12
N GLN A 15 7.30 -16.68 13.33
CA GLN A 15 6.38 -17.42 14.20
C GLN A 15 5.81 -18.70 13.55
N HIS A 16 6.01 -18.88 12.24
CA HIS A 16 5.56 -20.07 11.53
C HIS A 16 6.51 -21.24 11.82
N ASP A 17 6.21 -21.99 12.90
CA ASP A 17 7.00 -23.17 13.27
C ASP A 17 6.70 -24.36 12.33
N GLY A 18 7.38 -24.37 11.19
CA GLY A 18 7.21 -25.38 10.14
C GLY A 18 7.48 -26.82 10.60
N ARG A 19 8.23 -27.03 11.70
CA ARG A 19 8.53 -28.38 12.22
C ARG A 19 7.32 -29.01 12.92
N LEU A 20 6.47 -28.21 13.56
CA LEU A 20 5.30 -28.69 14.31
C LEU A 20 4.10 -28.99 13.39
N GLN A 21 3.98 -28.27 12.26
CA GLN A 21 2.93 -28.50 11.25
C GLN A 21 3.24 -29.67 10.31
N GLN A 22 4.52 -29.88 9.96
CA GLN A 22 4.94 -31.02 9.15
C GLN A 22 4.71 -32.36 9.88
N ALA A 23 4.85 -32.36 11.22
CA ALA A 23 4.50 -33.50 12.08
C ALA A 23 2.98 -33.77 12.18
N ARG A 24 2.13 -32.79 11.86
CA ARG A 24 0.65 -32.91 11.86
C ARG A 24 0.06 -33.21 10.48
N GLY A 25 0.88 -33.42 9.44
CA GLY A 25 0.43 -33.80 8.09
C GLY A 25 -0.23 -32.69 7.28
N VAL A 26 -0.20 -31.45 7.75
CA VAL A 26 -0.82 -30.29 7.09
C VAL A 26 0.22 -29.64 6.16
N LYS A 27 0.11 -29.90 4.86
CA LYS A 27 1.03 -29.38 3.83
C LYS A 27 0.59 -27.98 3.37
N GLU A 28 0.71 -26.99 4.25
CA GLU A 28 0.25 -25.63 3.96
C GLU A 28 1.37 -24.75 3.39
N ASN A 29 1.45 -24.63 2.07
CA ASN A 29 2.36 -23.73 1.34
C ASN A 29 1.90 -22.24 1.36
N TYR A 30 0.89 -21.90 2.15
CA TYR A 30 0.19 -20.61 2.10
C TYR A 30 1.09 -19.43 2.51
N VAL A 31 1.97 -19.63 3.50
CA VAL A 31 2.86 -18.58 4.01
C VAL A 31 3.94 -18.20 2.98
N PHE A 32 4.43 -19.17 2.20
CA PHE A 32 5.45 -18.91 1.19
C PHE A 32 4.91 -18.06 0.03
N GLY A 33 3.67 -18.32 -0.40
CA GLY A 33 3.02 -17.54 -1.46
C GLY A 33 2.82 -16.07 -1.05
N SER A 34 2.32 -15.83 0.16
CA SER A 34 2.16 -14.47 0.70
C SER A 34 3.50 -13.76 0.88
N PHE A 35 4.52 -14.47 1.38
CA PHE A 35 5.87 -13.92 1.54
C PHE A 35 6.52 -13.55 0.20
N LEU A 36 6.40 -14.41 -0.82
CA LEU A 36 6.92 -14.13 -2.16
C LEU A 36 6.21 -12.93 -2.80
N ALA A 37 4.88 -12.88 -2.72
CA ALA A 37 4.09 -11.77 -3.24
C ALA A 37 4.50 -10.43 -2.59
N GLU A 38 4.80 -10.46 -1.30
CA GLU A 38 5.28 -9.28 -0.58
C GLU A 38 6.69 -8.87 -1.00
N MET A 39 7.62 -9.80 -1.13
CA MET A 39 8.97 -9.48 -1.62
C MET A 39 8.95 -8.85 -3.01
N VAL A 40 8.08 -9.34 -3.89
CA VAL A 40 7.86 -8.75 -5.21
C VAL A 40 7.25 -7.34 -5.09
N GLY A 41 6.22 -7.18 -4.27
CA GLY A 41 5.59 -5.87 -4.02
C GLY A 41 6.56 -4.83 -3.46
N LEU A 42 7.45 -5.25 -2.54
CA LEU A 42 8.51 -4.42 -1.98
C LEU A 42 9.55 -4.04 -3.04
N GLY A 43 9.97 -4.99 -3.88
CA GLY A 43 10.88 -4.73 -5.00
C GLY A 43 10.32 -3.68 -5.95
N LEU A 44 9.05 -3.82 -6.35
CA LEU A 44 8.34 -2.84 -7.18
C LEU A 44 8.20 -1.47 -6.48
N GLY A 45 7.91 -1.46 -5.17
CA GLY A 45 7.83 -0.24 -4.38
C GLY A 45 9.16 0.52 -4.32
N ILE A 46 10.27 -0.18 -4.03
CA ILE A 46 11.62 0.41 -4.02
C ILE A 46 11.97 0.96 -5.40
N PHE A 47 11.66 0.21 -6.46
CA PHE A 47 11.91 0.64 -7.82
C PHE A 47 11.11 1.91 -8.18
N ALA A 48 9.84 2.01 -7.76
CA ALA A 48 9.03 3.21 -7.96
C ALA A 48 9.59 4.43 -7.22
N VAL A 49 10.10 4.25 -5.99
CA VAL A 49 10.77 5.33 -5.23
C VAL A 49 12.10 5.73 -5.89
N PHE A 50 12.86 4.77 -6.41
CA PHE A 50 14.06 5.06 -7.18
C PHE A 50 13.75 5.90 -8.43
N LEU A 51 12.72 5.52 -9.19
CA LEU A 51 12.26 6.31 -10.34
C LEU A 51 11.80 7.70 -9.94
N LEU A 52 11.17 7.86 -8.77
CA LEU A 52 10.80 9.17 -8.23
C LEU A 52 12.05 10.03 -7.96
N PHE A 53 13.10 9.48 -7.36
CA PHE A 53 14.38 10.19 -7.16
C PHE A 53 15.01 10.62 -8.49
N VAL A 54 14.99 9.73 -9.49
CA VAL A 54 15.46 10.06 -10.84
C VAL A 54 14.59 11.15 -11.47
N ALA A 55 13.27 11.10 -11.30
CA ALA A 55 12.32 12.11 -11.76
C ALA A 55 12.63 13.49 -11.17
N LEU A 56 12.89 13.55 -9.86
CA LEU A 56 13.27 14.77 -9.15
C LEU A 56 14.62 15.31 -9.66
N SER A 57 15.62 14.43 -9.84
CA SER A 57 16.95 14.84 -10.31
C SER A 57 16.94 15.38 -11.75
N ARG A 58 16.08 14.81 -12.62
CA ARG A 58 15.94 15.20 -14.02
C ARG A 58 14.81 16.19 -14.28
N ASN A 59 14.10 16.61 -13.23
CA ASN A 59 12.90 17.44 -13.29
C ASN A 59 11.90 16.97 -14.37
N SER A 60 11.69 15.65 -14.47
CA SER A 60 10.87 15.04 -15.51
C SER A 60 9.58 14.48 -14.92
N ALA A 61 8.46 15.13 -15.23
CA ALA A 61 7.13 14.75 -14.73
C ALA A 61 6.69 13.34 -15.20
N LEU A 62 7.20 12.87 -16.34
CA LEU A 62 6.85 11.58 -16.93
C LEU A 62 7.26 10.39 -16.03
N LEU A 63 8.35 10.56 -15.27
CA LEU A 63 8.87 9.55 -14.34
C LEU A 63 8.11 9.52 -13.00
N VAL A 64 7.13 10.40 -12.78
CA VAL A 64 6.22 10.38 -11.61
C VAL A 64 5.03 9.45 -11.82
N ILE A 65 4.65 9.19 -13.08
CA ILE A 65 3.51 8.34 -13.45
C ILE A 65 3.59 6.94 -12.81
N PRO A 66 4.73 6.23 -12.83
CA PRO A 66 4.84 4.90 -12.20
C PRO A 66 4.56 4.94 -10.70
N HIS A 67 4.96 6.01 -10.00
CA HIS A 67 4.69 6.16 -8.57
C HIS A 67 3.19 6.33 -8.31
N LEU A 68 2.51 7.16 -9.10
CA LEU A 68 1.06 7.34 -9.01
C LEU A 68 0.29 6.04 -9.27
N VAL A 69 0.70 5.28 -10.28
CA VAL A 69 0.08 3.97 -10.59
C VAL A 69 0.23 3.02 -9.41
N MET A 70 1.41 2.92 -8.81
CA MET A 70 1.65 2.07 -7.64
C MET A 70 0.80 2.49 -6.44
N GLN A 71 0.57 3.79 -6.24
CA GLN A 71 -0.29 4.28 -5.15
C GLN A 71 -1.76 3.95 -5.35
N VAL A 72 -2.28 4.08 -6.58
CA VAL A 72 -3.66 3.70 -6.88
C VAL A 72 -3.87 2.20 -6.63
N ILE A 73 -2.92 1.37 -7.05
CA ILE A 73 -2.95 -0.07 -6.77
C ILE A 73 -2.93 -0.33 -5.26
N ALA A 74 -2.06 0.36 -4.51
CA ALA A 74 -1.98 0.21 -3.06
C ALA A 74 -3.31 0.59 -2.36
N ILE A 75 -3.95 1.69 -2.76
CA ILE A 75 -5.25 2.11 -2.23
C ILE A 75 -6.31 1.02 -2.45
N LEU A 76 -6.41 0.47 -3.66
CA LEU A 76 -7.36 -0.61 -3.96
C LEU A 76 -7.10 -1.85 -3.11
N CYS A 77 -5.83 -2.25 -2.94
CA CYS A 77 -5.46 -3.37 -2.09
C CYS A 77 -5.80 -3.13 -0.62
N PHE A 78 -5.53 -1.95 -0.08
CA PHE A 78 -5.88 -1.62 1.32
C PHE A 78 -7.39 -1.63 1.57
N ILE A 79 -8.20 -1.13 0.63
CA ILE A 79 -9.66 -1.19 0.74
C ILE A 79 -10.14 -2.64 0.77
N LEU A 80 -9.63 -3.49 -0.12
CA LEU A 80 -10.00 -4.91 -0.17
C LEU A 80 -9.60 -5.64 1.12
N LEU A 81 -8.42 -5.36 1.67
CA LEU A 81 -7.96 -5.92 2.94
C LEU A 81 -8.82 -5.47 4.12
N LEU A 82 -9.22 -4.19 4.16
CA LEU A 82 -10.10 -3.69 5.23
C LEU A 82 -11.51 -4.28 5.13
N VAL A 83 -12.08 -4.40 3.93
CA VAL A 83 -13.41 -5.01 3.75
C VAL A 83 -13.39 -6.50 4.09
N SER A 84 -12.37 -7.23 3.65
CA SER A 84 -12.22 -8.64 4.01
C SER A 84 -12.00 -8.83 5.52
N GLY A 85 -11.23 -7.95 6.15
CA GLY A 85 -11.01 -7.96 7.61
C GLY A 85 -12.25 -7.64 8.43
N THR A 86 -13.08 -6.69 8.00
CA THR A 86 -14.34 -6.40 8.69
C THR A 86 -15.33 -7.56 8.55
N ILE A 87 -15.42 -8.20 7.38
CA ILE A 87 -16.25 -9.41 7.19
C ILE A 87 -15.74 -10.56 8.07
N ALA A 88 -14.41 -10.77 8.15
CA ALA A 88 -13.82 -11.78 9.01
C ALA A 88 -14.22 -11.60 10.48
N LEU A 89 -14.14 -10.36 10.99
CA LEU A 89 -14.48 -10.01 12.36
C LEU A 89 -15.99 -10.09 12.65
N CYS A 90 -16.84 -9.76 11.68
CA CYS A 90 -18.29 -9.80 11.87
C CYS A 90 -18.88 -11.21 11.77
N THR A 91 -18.24 -12.12 11.03
CA THR A 91 -18.78 -13.46 10.70
C THR A 91 -17.97 -14.61 11.34
N ASP A 92 -16.88 -14.31 12.05
CA ASP A 92 -15.93 -15.28 12.63
C ASP A 92 -15.49 -16.37 11.64
N SER A 93 -15.40 -15.99 10.36
CA SER A 93 -15.29 -16.93 9.26
C SER A 93 -13.83 -17.30 8.96
N ALA A 94 -13.53 -18.59 9.00
CA ALA A 94 -12.17 -19.11 8.78
C ALA A 94 -11.62 -18.75 7.39
N VAL A 95 -12.50 -18.69 6.39
CA VAL A 95 -12.17 -18.38 5.00
C VAL A 95 -11.59 -16.97 4.85
N PHE A 96 -12.19 -15.97 5.50
CA PHE A 96 -11.72 -14.59 5.40
C PHE A 96 -10.48 -14.35 6.26
N TYR A 97 -10.35 -15.03 7.40
CA TYR A 97 -9.11 -15.00 8.15
C TYR A 97 -7.93 -15.67 7.42
N ARG A 98 -8.17 -16.74 6.66
CA ARG A 98 -7.19 -17.32 5.73
C ARG A 98 -6.80 -16.37 4.61
N LEU A 99 -7.76 -15.63 4.05
CA LEU A 99 -7.51 -14.64 3.01
C LEU A 99 -6.56 -13.52 3.47
N ILE A 100 -6.66 -13.13 4.74
CA ILE A 100 -5.81 -12.10 5.36
C ILE A 100 -4.47 -12.70 5.86
N ASN A 101 -4.27 -14.02 5.72
CA ASN A 101 -3.14 -14.77 6.26
C ASN A 101 -2.89 -14.47 7.74
N ALA A 102 -3.98 -14.29 8.50
CA ALA A 102 -3.94 -13.69 9.84
C ALA A 102 -3.43 -14.64 10.93
N ALA A 103 -3.64 -15.95 10.78
CA ALA A 103 -3.11 -16.99 11.65
C ALA A 103 -3.29 -18.40 11.05
N PRO A 104 -2.51 -19.41 11.50
CA PRO A 104 -2.84 -20.81 11.27
C PRO A 104 -4.01 -21.23 12.17
N PHE A 105 -5.10 -21.70 11.57
CA PHE A 105 -6.31 -22.11 12.29
C PHE A 105 -6.39 -23.64 12.42
N MET A 106 -6.85 -24.12 13.57
CA MET A 106 -7.28 -25.50 13.75
C MET A 106 -8.79 -25.54 13.47
N GLU A 107 -9.16 -25.65 12.19
CA GLU A 107 -10.57 -25.79 11.81
C GLU A 107 -11.14 -27.13 12.31
N HIS A 108 -12.34 -27.09 12.89
CA HIS A 108 -13.10 -28.31 13.13
C HIS A 108 -13.76 -28.75 11.81
N PRO A 109 -13.72 -30.03 11.42
CA PRO A 109 -14.08 -30.49 10.08
C PRO A 109 -15.53 -30.24 9.65
N ASN A 110 -16.42 -29.83 10.57
CA ASN A 110 -17.83 -29.54 10.29
C ASN A 110 -18.23 -28.06 10.44
N ASN A 111 -17.34 -27.17 10.90
CA ASN A 111 -17.68 -25.76 11.15
C ASN A 111 -16.70 -24.81 10.46
N ASN A 112 -17.23 -23.82 9.75
CA ASN A 112 -16.46 -22.77 9.09
C ASN A 112 -16.12 -21.58 10.01
N THR A 113 -16.39 -21.72 11.32
CA THR A 113 -16.15 -20.70 12.33
C THR A 113 -14.93 -21.05 13.18
N VAL A 114 -14.14 -20.04 13.53
CA VAL A 114 -12.90 -20.22 14.29
C VAL A 114 -13.03 -19.59 15.67
N ALA A 115 -12.70 -20.33 16.72
CA ALA A 115 -12.45 -19.74 18.03
C ALA A 115 -11.03 -19.16 18.06
N LEU A 116 -10.92 -17.83 18.05
CA LEU A 116 -9.62 -17.14 18.15
C LEU A 116 -9.18 -16.97 19.60
N ASP A 117 -7.92 -17.30 19.87
CA ASP A 117 -7.26 -16.93 21.13
C ASP A 117 -7.12 -15.40 21.25
N THR A 118 -7.15 -14.89 22.48
CA THR A 118 -7.13 -13.44 22.76
C THR A 118 -5.89 -12.77 22.18
N GLY A 119 -4.73 -13.42 22.21
CA GLY A 119 -3.50 -12.92 21.61
C GLY A 119 -3.59 -12.75 20.09
N THR A 120 -4.22 -13.71 19.41
CA THR A 120 -4.43 -13.66 17.95
C THR A 120 -5.43 -12.57 17.57
N MET A 121 -6.49 -12.38 18.36
CA MET A 121 -7.45 -11.29 18.14
C MET A 121 -6.79 -9.90 18.23
N VAL A 122 -5.99 -9.64 19.27
CA VAL A 122 -5.29 -8.35 19.43
C VAL A 122 -4.39 -8.06 18.24
N ARG A 123 -3.70 -9.08 17.72
CA ARG A 123 -2.88 -8.95 16.51
C ARG A 123 -3.71 -8.52 15.30
N ILE A 124 -4.84 -9.17 15.05
CA ILE A 124 -5.70 -8.84 13.92
C ILE A 124 -6.25 -7.42 14.04
N TYR A 125 -6.71 -7.01 15.23
CA TYR A 125 -7.14 -5.63 15.45
C TYR A 125 -6.03 -4.62 15.21
N SER A 126 -4.81 -4.90 15.69
CA SER A 126 -3.65 -4.01 15.48
C SER A 126 -3.30 -3.87 14.00
N LEU A 127 -3.38 -4.96 13.23
CA LEU A 127 -3.17 -4.95 11.78
C LEU A 127 -4.21 -4.11 11.05
N MET A 128 -5.48 -4.29 11.40
CA MET A 128 -6.60 -3.55 10.81
C MET A 128 -6.46 -2.04 11.07
N ILE A 129 -6.05 -1.65 12.26
CA ILE A 129 -5.78 -0.24 12.60
C ILE A 129 -4.62 0.30 11.76
N VAL A 130 -3.52 -0.44 11.64
CA VAL A 130 -2.38 -0.03 10.81
C VAL A 130 -2.79 0.12 9.35
N TYR A 131 -3.60 -0.79 8.80
CA TYR A 131 -4.11 -0.69 7.43
C TYR A 131 -5.03 0.51 7.24
N ALA A 132 -5.88 0.84 8.22
CA ALA A 132 -6.73 2.03 8.18
C ALA A 132 -5.92 3.33 8.19
N ILE A 133 -4.91 3.44 9.05
CA ILE A 133 -3.99 4.58 9.08
C ILE A 133 -3.22 4.68 7.76
N SER A 134 -2.80 3.53 7.21
CA SER A 134 -2.08 3.47 5.94
C SER A 134 -2.91 4.01 4.79
N LEU A 135 -4.18 3.58 4.71
CA LEU A 135 -5.13 4.09 3.72
C LEU A 135 -5.32 5.61 3.83
N ALA A 136 -5.47 6.14 5.05
CA ALA A 136 -5.62 7.57 5.28
C ALA A 136 -4.39 8.37 4.80
N LEU A 137 -3.18 7.83 5.03
CA LEU A 137 -1.93 8.44 4.55
C LEU A 137 -1.81 8.43 3.02
N GLU A 138 -2.24 7.36 2.35
CA GLU A 138 -2.24 7.31 0.88
C GLU A 138 -3.21 8.33 0.28
N PHE A 139 -4.42 8.45 0.83
CA PHE A 139 -5.36 9.50 0.40
C PHE A 139 -4.81 10.91 0.61
N TRP A 140 -4.19 11.16 1.77
CA TRP A 140 -3.53 12.43 2.04
C TRP A 140 -2.44 12.74 1.01
N PHE A 141 -1.64 11.75 0.64
CA PHE A 141 -0.57 11.93 -0.34
C PHE A 141 -1.12 12.27 -1.74
N VAL A 142 -2.21 11.62 -2.17
CA VAL A 142 -2.88 11.95 -3.44
C VAL A 142 -3.37 13.40 -3.46
N VAL A 143 -3.93 13.88 -2.35
CA VAL A 143 -4.36 15.28 -2.20
C VAL A 143 -3.17 16.25 -2.32
N VAL A 144 -2.02 15.92 -1.72
CA VAL A 144 -0.80 16.73 -1.86
C VAL A 144 -0.37 16.82 -3.32
N ILE A 145 -0.30 15.70 -4.04
CA ILE A 145 0.06 15.72 -5.47
C ILE A 145 -0.91 16.55 -6.29
N TYR A 146 -2.22 16.40 -6.05
CA TYR A 146 -3.23 17.19 -6.74
C TYR A 146 -3.02 18.70 -6.55
N ASN A 147 -2.77 19.13 -5.32
CA ASN A 147 -2.50 20.54 -5.01
C ASN A 147 -1.20 21.03 -5.66
N CYS A 148 -0.14 20.21 -5.67
CA CYS A 148 1.10 20.54 -6.36
C CYS A 148 0.89 20.70 -7.87
N ASN A 149 0.11 19.82 -8.50
CA ASN A 149 -0.18 19.92 -9.93
C ASN A 149 -0.96 21.19 -10.25
N ARG A 150 -2.01 21.49 -9.48
CA ARG A 150 -2.78 22.71 -9.62
C ARG A 150 -1.91 23.97 -9.49
N TYR A 151 -1.02 24.00 -8.49
CA TYR A 151 -0.09 25.12 -8.30
C TYR A 151 0.84 25.32 -9.51
N LEU A 152 1.33 24.22 -10.11
CA LEU A 152 2.17 24.29 -11.30
C LEU A 152 1.41 24.80 -12.52
N ASP A 153 0.17 24.35 -12.72
CA ASP A 153 -0.69 24.82 -13.81
C ASP A 153 -0.94 26.34 -13.69
N GLU A 154 -1.36 26.80 -12.50
CA GLU A 154 -1.59 28.23 -12.22
C GLU A 154 -0.32 29.07 -12.46
N ARG A 155 0.85 28.57 -12.06
CA ARG A 155 2.15 29.23 -12.32
C ARG A 155 2.48 29.27 -13.80
N SER A 156 2.19 28.21 -14.55
CA SER A 156 2.45 28.12 -15.99
C SER A 156 1.63 29.17 -16.76
N ASP A 157 0.38 29.37 -16.37
CA ASP A 157 -0.52 30.34 -16.99
C ASP A 157 -0.13 31.78 -16.63
N TYR A 158 0.29 32.01 -15.38
CA TYR A 158 0.90 33.28 -14.97
C TYR A 158 2.15 33.61 -15.79
N MET A 159 3.03 32.63 -16.02
CA MET A 159 4.24 32.84 -16.82
C MET A 159 3.89 33.20 -18.27
N LYS A 160 2.92 32.50 -18.89
CA LYS A 160 2.42 32.82 -20.24
C LYS A 160 1.84 34.24 -20.30
N TYR A 161 1.08 34.64 -19.28
CA TYR A 161 0.54 35.99 -19.16
C TYR A 161 1.65 37.05 -19.09
N CYS A 162 2.65 36.87 -18.22
CA CYS A 162 3.81 37.78 -18.13
C CYS A 162 4.61 37.83 -19.45
N LEU A 163 4.74 36.70 -20.15
CA LEU A 163 5.41 36.66 -21.45
C LEU A 163 4.64 37.45 -22.50
N ALA A 164 3.30 37.31 -22.54
CA ALA A 164 2.43 38.02 -23.48
C ALA A 164 2.39 39.54 -23.26
N PHE A 165 2.57 40.03 -22.03
CA PHE A 165 2.63 41.47 -21.72
C PHE A 165 4.04 42.06 -21.81
N SER A 166 5.09 41.28 -21.55
CA SER A 166 6.47 41.76 -21.65
C SER A 166 6.98 41.87 -23.10
N THR A 167 6.46 41.05 -24.02
CA THR A 167 6.80 41.10 -25.46
C THR A 167 6.41 42.43 -26.13
N PRO A 168 5.18 42.97 -26.01
CA PRO A 168 4.83 44.27 -26.59
C PRO A 168 5.56 45.45 -25.91
N MET A 169 5.84 45.37 -24.61
CA MET A 169 6.63 46.40 -23.91
C MET A 169 8.08 46.46 -24.40
N LYS A 170 8.72 45.31 -24.67
CA LYS A 170 10.08 45.27 -25.25
C LYS A 170 10.15 45.90 -26.64
N THR A 171 9.11 45.73 -27.46
CA THR A 171 9.04 46.38 -28.79
C THR A 171 8.76 47.88 -28.72
N LEU A 172 8.13 48.37 -27.65
CA LEU A 172 7.88 49.78 -27.40
C LEU A 172 9.08 50.51 -26.78
N SER A 173 9.87 49.83 -25.93
CA SER A 173 11.06 50.41 -25.28
C SER A 173 12.33 50.38 -26.14
N ALA A 174 12.33 49.63 -27.25
CA ALA A 174 13.45 49.53 -28.19
C ALA A 174 13.43 50.62 -29.28
N ARG A 175 12.58 51.63 -29.13
CA ARG A 175 12.43 52.78 -30.02
C ARG A 175 12.91 54.04 -29.33
#